data_AF-A0A3M1GWW0-F1
#
_entry.id   AF-A0A3M1GWW0-F1
#
_cell.length_a   1.000
_cell.length_b   1.000
_cell.length_c   1.000
_cell.angle_alpha   90.00
_cell.angle_beta   90.00
_cell.angle_gamma   90.00
#
_symmetry.space_group_name_H-M   'P 1'
#
loop_
_entity.id
_entity.type
_entity.pdbx_description
1 polymer ?
#
loop_
_entity_poly.entity_id
_entity_poly.type
_entity_poly.pdbx_seq_one_letter_code
_entity_poly.pdbx_strand_id
1 'polypeptide(L)'
;MRCHSSVFPRNRVLGLALLGLAALTGACKDRAPNTPITLIQTPFDEGGRVTIVFTLRNPDTTHVDVEVQWATTEGPFVAASPTPDSPPTTGLTASPGGTVHRFIWDAMTDLGPGQ
;
A
#
# COMPACT_ATOMS: atom_id res chain seq x y z
N MET A 1 -14.19 -31.46 -8.56
CA MET A 1 -13.21 -31.96 -7.57
C MET A 1 -12.97 -30.83 -6.58
N ARG A 2 -13.43 -30.99 -5.32
CA ARG A 2 -13.26 -29.99 -4.27
C ARG A 2 -11.88 -30.23 -3.65
N CYS A 3 -10.96 -29.28 -3.75
CA CYS A 3 -9.75 -29.30 -2.93
C CYS A 3 -10.18 -29.03 -1.48
N HIS A 4 -10.22 -30.11 -0.70
CA HIS A 4 -10.44 -30.08 0.75
C HIS A 4 -9.16 -29.49 1.38
N SER A 5 -9.20 -28.21 1.76
CA SER A 5 -8.11 -27.58 2.50
C SER A 5 -8.15 -28.12 3.93
N SER A 6 -7.33 -29.12 4.23
CA SER A 6 -7.10 -29.55 5.61
C SER A 6 -6.17 -28.53 6.27
N VAL A 7 -6.77 -27.59 6.99
CA VAL A 7 -6.04 -26.73 7.92
C VAL A 7 -5.58 -27.62 9.07
N PHE A 8 -4.28 -27.88 9.17
CA PHE A 8 -3.68 -28.39 10.39
C PHE A 8 -2.95 -27.25 11.11
N PRO A 9 -3.46 -26.75 12.25
CA PRO A 9 -2.65 -25.96 13.14
C PRO A 9 -1.95 -26.90 14.13
N ARG A 10 -0.64 -26.71 14.30
CA ARG A 10 0.08 -26.66 15.60
C ARG A 10 1.53 -27.11 15.44
N ASN A 11 2.42 -26.15 15.69
CA ASN A 11 3.42 -26.22 16.76
C ASN A 11 3.72 -27.65 17.28
N ARG A 12 4.80 -28.29 16.81
CA ARG A 12 5.63 -29.24 17.58
C ARG A 12 6.93 -29.59 16.84
N VAL A 13 8.02 -29.48 17.59
CA VAL A 13 9.40 -29.90 17.32
C VAL A 13 9.49 -31.41 17.02
N LEU A 14 10.33 -31.83 16.05
CA LEU A 14 11.37 -32.88 16.16
C LEU A 14 11.90 -33.26 14.76
N GLY A 15 13.22 -33.45 14.70
CA GLY A 15 13.98 -33.69 13.47
C GLY A 15 13.99 -35.13 12.93
N LEU A 16 14.66 -35.24 11.78
CA LEU A 16 15.14 -36.42 11.04
C LEU A 16 14.14 -37.50 10.61
N ALA A 17 13.92 -37.62 9.29
CA ALA A 17 14.12 -38.87 8.53
C ALA A 17 14.13 -38.60 7.00
N LEU A 18 14.92 -39.41 6.30
CA LEU A 18 15.36 -39.31 4.91
C LEU A 18 14.35 -39.76 3.83
N LEU A 19 14.68 -39.32 2.59
CA LEU A 19 14.50 -39.98 1.28
C LEU A 19 13.08 -40.14 0.70
N GLY A 20 12.83 -39.38 -0.37
CA GLY A 20 11.76 -39.64 -1.33
C GLY A 20 11.67 -38.53 -2.38
N LEU A 21 12.39 -38.66 -3.49
CA LEU A 21 12.26 -37.76 -4.64
C LEU A 21 10.90 -38.02 -5.32
N ALA A 22 9.93 -37.14 -5.10
CA ALA A 22 8.75 -37.00 -5.95
C ALA A 22 8.71 -35.56 -6.45
N ALA A 23 9.07 -35.35 -7.70
CA ALA A 23 8.86 -34.09 -8.39
C ALA A 23 7.36 -33.91 -8.65
N LEU A 24 6.63 -33.40 -7.66
CA LEU A 24 5.34 -32.77 -7.88
C LEU A 24 5.64 -31.31 -8.24
N THR A 25 5.71 -31.00 -9.54
CA THR A 25 5.55 -29.62 -10.01
C THR A 25 4.09 -29.21 -9.84
N GLY A 26 3.65 -29.16 -8.58
CA GLY A 26 2.60 -28.28 -8.13
C GLY A 26 3.31 -27.12 -7.47
N ALA A 27 3.74 -26.13 -8.25
CA ALA A 27 3.98 -24.82 -7.67
C ALA A 27 2.61 -24.33 -7.19
N CYS A 28 2.22 -24.68 -5.96
CA CYS A 28 1.47 -23.71 -5.17
C CYS A 28 2.43 -22.53 -5.07
N LYS A 29 2.31 -21.61 -6.05
CA LYS A 29 2.95 -20.32 -5.95
C LYS A 29 2.31 -19.72 -4.72
N ASP A 30 2.99 -19.85 -3.59
CA ASP A 30 2.72 -19.07 -2.39
C ASP A 30 2.70 -17.63 -2.90
N ARG A 31 1.50 -17.14 -3.17
CA ARG A 31 1.33 -15.79 -3.68
C ARG A 31 1.69 -14.96 -2.47
N ALA A 32 2.88 -14.36 -2.50
CA ALA A 32 3.26 -13.33 -1.55
C ALA A 32 2.05 -12.39 -1.37
N PRO A 33 1.79 -11.89 -0.14
CA PRO A 33 0.63 -11.06 0.11
C PRO A 33 0.58 -9.96 -0.95
N ASN A 34 -0.54 -9.88 -1.67
CA ASN A 34 -0.76 -8.91 -2.76
C ASN A 34 -1.08 -7.53 -2.17
N THR A 35 -0.20 -7.07 -1.28
CA THR A 35 -0.31 -5.81 -0.57
C THR A 35 0.31 -4.73 -1.46
N PRO A 36 -0.46 -3.69 -1.84
CA PRO A 36 0.06 -2.54 -2.54
C PRO A 36 1.20 -1.89 -1.76
N ILE A 37 2.25 -1.48 -2.47
CA ILE A 37 3.37 -0.71 -1.93
C ILE A 37 3.22 0.73 -2.43
N THR A 38 3.38 1.67 -1.51
CA THR A 38 3.39 3.10 -1.83
C THR A 38 4.81 3.64 -1.68
N LEU A 39 5.32 4.26 -2.74
CA LEU A 39 6.61 4.96 -2.74
C LEU A 39 6.33 6.47 -2.79
N ILE A 40 6.72 7.19 -1.75
CA ILE A 40 6.42 8.61 -1.59
C ILE A 40 7.64 9.43 -2.02
N GLN A 41 7.43 10.43 -2.87
CA GLN A 41 8.44 11.45 -3.17
C GLN A 41 8.35 12.57 -2.13
N THR A 42 9.46 13.25 -1.88
CA THR A 42 9.49 14.41 -0.98
C THR A 42 8.41 15.41 -1.38
N PRO A 43 7.46 15.73 -0.49
CA PRO A 43 6.45 16.74 -0.79
C PRO A 43 7.11 18.10 -1.05
N PHE A 44 6.49 18.92 -1.89
CA PHE A 44 6.91 20.30 -2.09
C PHE A 44 5.74 21.24 -1.82
N ASP A 45 6.06 22.41 -1.27
CA ASP A 45 5.10 23.45 -0.94
C ASP A 45 5.17 24.60 -1.94
N GLU A 46 4.00 25.07 -2.37
CA GLU A 46 3.80 26.25 -3.20
C GLU A 46 2.78 27.19 -2.54
N GLY A 47 3.15 27.77 -1.40
CA GLY A 47 2.34 28.77 -0.70
C GLY A 47 1.17 28.18 0.09
N GLY A 48 1.43 27.09 0.83
CA GLY A 48 0.44 26.34 1.60
C GLY A 48 -0.35 25.33 0.77
N ARG A 49 0.10 25.09 -0.47
CA ARG A 49 -0.40 24.03 -1.36
C ARG A 49 0.68 22.96 -1.44
N VAL A 50 0.53 21.89 -0.68
CA VAL A 50 1.56 20.85 -0.56
C VAL A 50 1.24 19.73 -1.53
N THR A 51 2.09 19.56 -2.54
CA THR A 51 1.94 18.48 -3.53
C THR A 51 2.70 17.25 -3.07
N ILE A 52 1.97 16.15 -2.93
CA ILE A 52 2.50 14.84 -2.55
C ILE A 52 2.38 13.93 -3.77
N VAL A 53 3.52 13.54 -4.35
CA VAL A 53 3.57 12.59 -5.46
C VAL A 53 3.94 11.22 -4.92
N PHE A 54 3.18 10.20 -5.32
CA PHE A 54 3.41 8.83 -4.88
C PHE A 54 3.22 7.82 -6.01
N THR A 55 3.95 6.72 -5.94
CA THR A 55 3.85 5.61 -6.88
C THR A 55 3.21 4.41 -6.19
N LEU A 56 2.13 3.89 -6.77
CA LEU A 56 1.45 2.69 -6.31
C LEU A 56 1.91 1.48 -7.11
N ARG A 57 2.58 0.54 -6.42
CA ARG A 57 3.07 -0.70 -7.01
C ARG A 57 2.35 -1.89 -6.41
N ASN A 58 1.82 -2.76 -7.26
CA ASN A 58 1.21 -4.02 -6.83
C ASN A 58 1.53 -5.14 -7.83
N PRO A 59 2.02 -6.33 -7.40
CA PRO A 59 2.28 -7.46 -8.30
C PRO A 59 1.09 -7.87 -9.19
N ASP A 60 -0.13 -7.69 -8.70
CA ASP A 60 -1.34 -7.73 -9.53
C ASP A 60 -1.80 -6.30 -9.85
N THR A 61 -2.32 -6.07 -11.06
CA THR A 61 -2.98 -4.79 -11.35
C THR A 61 -4.29 -4.73 -10.57
N THR A 62 -4.40 -3.79 -9.64
CA THR A 62 -5.57 -3.64 -8.75
C THR A 62 -5.97 -2.18 -8.61
N HIS A 63 -7.18 -1.93 -8.09
CA HIS A 63 -7.60 -0.61 -7.66
C HIS A 63 -7.48 -0.51 -6.13
N VAL A 64 -7.02 0.63 -5.63
CA VAL A 64 -6.80 0.88 -4.20
C VAL A 64 -7.27 2.28 -3.84
N ASP A 65 -7.61 2.46 -2.57
CA ASP A 65 -7.90 3.78 -2.00
C ASP A 65 -6.72 4.23 -1.16
N VAL A 66 -6.42 5.53 -1.20
CA VAL A 66 -5.36 6.17 -0.42
C VAL A 66 -5.98 7.26 0.44
N GLU A 67 -5.65 7.24 1.72
CA GLU A 67 -5.94 8.33 2.64
C GLU A 67 -4.64 9.07 2.95
N VAL A 68 -4.63 10.38 2.72
CA VAL A 68 -3.50 11.24 3.09
C VAL A 68 -3.82 11.88 4.42
N GLN A 69 -2.89 11.78 5.37
CA GLN A 69 -3.03 12.33 6.71
C GLN A 69 -1.82 13.19 7.07
N TRP A 70 -2.01 14.14 7.98
CA TRP A 70 -0.95 15.00 8.50
C TRP A 70 -0.97 15.07 10.02
N ALA A 71 0.17 15.47 10.58
CA ALA A 71 0.34 15.83 11.98
C ALA A 71 1.49 16.84 12.08
N THR A 72 1.42 17.80 13.01
CA THR A 72 2.53 18.73 13.30
C THR A 72 3.63 18.10 14.15
N THR A 73 3.32 16.96 14.80
CA THR A 73 4.23 16.17 15.63
C THR A 73 4.04 14.69 15.30
N GLU A 74 4.48 13.78 16.16
CA GLU A 74 4.31 12.33 15.98
C GLU A 74 2.85 11.84 16.17
N GLY A 75 1.89 12.74 16.47
CA GLY A 75 0.46 12.43 16.39
C GLY A 75 -0.46 13.36 17.21
N PRO A 76 -1.79 13.12 17.16
CA PRO A 76 -2.50 12.20 16.27
C PRO A 76 -2.51 12.68 14.81
N PHE A 77 -2.53 11.72 13.88
CA PHE A 77 -2.70 12.02 12.46
C PHE A 77 -4.17 12.33 12.15
N VAL A 78 -4.39 13.37 11.35
CA VAL A 78 -5.72 13.79 10.90
C VAL A 78 -5.76 13.79 9.37
N ALA A 79 -6.94 13.56 8.80
CA ALA A 79 -7.12 13.56 7.36
C ALA A 79 -6.73 14.93 6.76
N ALA A 80 -5.95 14.90 5.69
CA ALA A 80 -5.53 16.10 4.97
C ALA A 80 -6.63 16.58 4.03
N SER A 81 -6.94 17.88 4.08
CA SER A 81 -7.94 18.49 3.21
C SER A 81 -7.40 18.65 1.78
N PRO A 82 -8.01 18.03 0.74
CA PRO A 82 -7.57 18.23 -0.63
C PRO A 82 -7.90 19.65 -1.13
N THR A 83 -7.04 20.21 -1.97
CA THR A 83 -7.44 21.39 -2.77
C THR A 83 -8.53 21.00 -3.78
N PRO A 84 -9.35 21.97 -4.27
CA PRO A 84 -10.42 21.68 -5.24
C PRO A 84 -9.96 21.04 -6.57
N ASP A 85 -8.69 21.22 -6.93
CA ASP A 85 -8.05 20.66 -8.12
C ASP A 85 -7.17 19.43 -7.83
N SER A 86 -7.15 18.93 -6.59
CA SER A 86 -6.51 17.66 -6.26
C SER A 86 -7.20 16.51 -6.99
N PRO A 87 -6.44 15.59 -7.63
CA PRO A 87 -7.01 14.34 -8.13
C PRO A 87 -7.69 13.53 -7.01
N PRO A 88 -8.64 12.64 -7.35
CA PRO A 88 -9.26 11.76 -6.37
C PRO A 88 -8.22 10.80 -5.79
N THR A 89 -8.47 10.31 -4.58
CA THR A 89 -7.61 9.32 -3.93
C THR A 89 -8.23 7.93 -3.84
N THR A 90 -9.42 7.75 -4.42
CA THR A 90 -10.14 6.47 -4.46
C THR A 90 -10.09 5.84 -5.85
N GLY A 91 -10.15 4.51 -5.89
CA GLY A 91 -10.12 3.76 -7.14
C GLY A 91 -8.83 3.96 -7.94
N LEU A 92 -7.70 4.18 -7.27
CA LEU A 92 -6.42 4.41 -7.91
C LEU A 92 -5.85 3.11 -8.46
N THR A 93 -5.40 3.12 -9.71
CA THR A 93 -4.74 1.95 -10.31
C THR A 93 -3.34 1.77 -9.72
N ALA A 94 -3.06 0.60 -9.18
CA ALA A 94 -1.71 0.12 -8.85
C ALA A 94 -1.27 -0.91 -9.89
N SER A 95 0.02 -0.90 -10.27
CA SER A 95 0.54 -1.81 -11.30
C SER A 95 1.90 -2.40 -10.91
N PRO A 96 2.35 -3.50 -11.55
CA PRO A 96 3.65 -4.10 -11.22
C PRO A 96 4.84 -3.18 -11.51
N GLY A 97 4.69 -2.32 -12.52
CA GLY A 97 5.66 -1.29 -12.90
C GLY A 97 5.58 -0.01 -12.06
N GLY A 98 4.54 0.13 -11.25
CA GLY A 98 4.23 1.36 -10.53
C GLY A 98 3.38 2.31 -11.37
N THR A 99 2.34 2.86 -10.76
CA THR A 99 1.52 3.92 -11.35
C THR A 99 1.68 5.18 -10.51
N VAL A 100 2.02 6.30 -11.15
CA VAL A 100 2.21 7.59 -10.47
C VAL A 100 0.86 8.27 -10.25
N HIS A 101 0.66 8.76 -9.03
CA HIS A 101 -0.49 9.55 -8.60
C HIS A 101 0.00 10.76 -7.81
N ARG A 102 -0.89 11.74 -7.63
CA ARG A 102 -0.61 12.90 -6.78
C ARG A 102 -1.82 13.26 -5.94
N PHE A 103 -1.54 13.83 -4.78
CA PHE A 103 -2.50 14.49 -3.92
C PHE A 103 -2.01 15.92 -3.67
N ILE A 104 -2.92 16.89 -3.70
CA ILE A 104 -2.60 18.29 -3.43
C ILE A 104 -3.33 18.67 -2.15
N TRP A 105 -2.55 18.86 -1.09
CA TRP A 105 -3.04 19.22 0.25
C TRP A 105 -3.21 20.74 0.36
N ASP A 106 -4.37 21.16 0.85
CA ASP A 106 -4.65 22.52 1.31
C ASP A 106 -4.18 22.69 2.77
N ALA A 107 -2.88 22.93 2.94
CA ALA A 107 -2.28 23.13 4.25
C ALA A 107 -2.75 24.44 4.89
N MET A 108 -3.17 25.45 4.11
CA MET A 108 -3.69 26.71 4.64
C MET A 108 -5.00 26.52 5.39
N THR A 109 -5.89 25.68 4.86
CA THR A 109 -7.16 25.34 5.53
C THR A 109 -6.90 24.54 6.81
N ASP A 110 -5.92 23.64 6.80
CA ASP A 110 -5.67 22.71 7.90
C ASP A 110 -4.79 23.28 9.02
N LEU A 111 -3.75 24.04 8.69
CA LEU A 111 -2.78 24.63 9.64
C LEU A 111 -3.07 26.10 9.96
N GLY A 112 -3.83 26.78 9.11
CA GLY A 112 -4.01 28.23 9.16
C GLY A 112 -2.85 28.99 8.49
N PRO A 113 -2.98 30.32 8.34
CA PRO A 113 -1.96 31.15 7.69
C PRO A 113 -0.68 31.24 8.54
N GLY A 114 0.48 31.05 7.91
CA GLY A 114 1.80 31.29 8.52
C GLY A 114 2.53 30.04 9.02
N GLN A 115 2.21 28.87 8.47
CA GLN A 115 3.00 27.63 8.60
C GLN A 115 3.65 27.28 7.26
#